data_AF-A0A9P8IBP4-F1
#
_entry.id   AF-A0A9P8IBP4-F1
#
_cell.length_a   1.000
_cell.length_b   1.000
_cell.length_c   1.000
_cell.angle_alpha   90.00
_cell.angle_beta   90.00
_cell.angle_gamma   90.00
#
_symmetry.space_group_name_H-M   'P 1'
#
loop_
_entity.id
_entity.type
_entity.pdbx_description
1 polymer ?
#
loop_
_entity_poly.entity_id
_entity_poly.type
_entity_poly.pdbx_seq_one_letter_code
_entity_poly.pdbx_strand_id
1 'polypeptide(L)'
;TKRAFFPPPISTQIQRSIATAPARPQAAAATPTHDRPHMEHQQQQQQQQQQQQPYFAEEPLRPTVLTEIPGPESKRAIEDLEKVFDTRSLNMLGDYQKSHGN
;
A
#
# COMPACT_ATOMS: atom_id res chain seq x y z
N THR A 1 1.40 27.40 54.68
CA THR A 1 0.03 27.18 54.20
C THR A 1 -0.11 27.70 52.78
N LYS A 2 0.13 26.86 51.76
CA LYS A 2 -0.04 27.23 50.34
C LYS A 2 -1.34 26.61 49.84
N ARG A 3 -2.35 27.44 49.54
CA ARG A 3 -3.66 27.00 49.04
C ARG A 3 -3.52 26.50 47.60
N ALA A 4 -3.96 25.27 47.36
CA ALA A 4 -4.11 24.70 46.02
C ALA A 4 -5.25 25.43 45.28
N PHE A 5 -4.96 25.90 44.08
CA PHE A 5 -5.92 26.52 43.18
C PHE A 5 -6.49 25.42 42.26
N PHE A 6 -7.74 25.04 42.50
CA PHE A 6 -8.49 24.09 41.68
C PHE A 6 -9.38 24.86 40.69
N PRO A 7 -9.25 24.69 39.37
CA PRO A 7 -10.20 25.25 38.42
C PRO A 7 -11.52 24.43 38.37
N PRO A 8 -12.67 25.06 38.13
CA PRO A 8 -13.97 24.38 38.06
C PRO A 8 -14.16 23.59 36.74
N PRO A 9 -15.02 22.56 36.72
CA PRO A 9 -15.34 21.84 35.49
C PRO A 9 -16.23 22.68 34.56
N ILE A 10 -15.81 22.82 33.31
CA ILE A 10 -16.60 23.46 32.25
C ILE A 10 -17.70 22.48 31.83
N SER A 11 -18.95 22.89 32.04
CA SER A 11 -20.16 22.14 31.69
C SER A 11 -20.51 22.40 30.22
N THR A 12 -20.26 21.42 29.35
CA THR A 12 -20.61 21.51 27.92
C THR A 12 -22.07 21.06 27.74
N GLN A 13 -22.99 22.01 27.65
CA GLN A 13 -24.37 21.74 27.24
C GLN A 13 -24.43 21.50 25.72
N ILE A 14 -24.83 20.30 25.33
CA ILE A 14 -25.08 19.91 23.94
C ILE A 14 -26.51 20.34 23.58
N GLN A 15 -26.66 21.41 22.81
CA GLN A 15 -27.95 21.77 22.23
C GLN A 15 -28.21 20.90 20.98
N ARG A 16 -29.17 19.98 21.09
CA ARG A 16 -29.73 19.27 19.94
C ARG A 16 -30.80 20.14 19.29
N SER A 17 -30.45 20.77 18.18
CA SER A 17 -31.42 21.41 17.29
C SER A 17 -31.82 20.40 16.21
N ILE A 18 -33.05 19.90 16.30
CA ILE A 18 -33.71 19.13 15.24
C ILE A 18 -34.21 20.09 14.17
N ALA A 19 -33.71 19.94 12.95
CA ALA A 19 -34.24 20.65 11.79
C ALA A 19 -34.79 19.63 10.78
N THR A 20 -36.08 19.78 10.53
CA THR A 20 -36.97 19.06 9.62
C THR A 20 -36.44 19.03 8.17
N ALA A 21 -36.53 17.85 7.55
CA ALA A 21 -36.17 17.62 6.15
C ALA A 21 -37.20 18.21 5.16
N PRO A 22 -36.77 18.91 4.09
CA PRO A 22 -37.54 19.00 2.86
C PRO A 22 -37.22 17.84 1.90
N ALA A 23 -38.26 17.36 1.24
CA ALA A 23 -38.24 16.22 0.33
C ALA A 23 -37.38 16.44 -0.93
N ARG A 24 -36.84 15.31 -1.38
CA ARG A 24 -35.97 15.01 -2.52
C ARG A 24 -36.50 15.50 -3.88
N PRO A 25 -35.75 16.34 -4.63
CA PRO A 25 -35.78 16.28 -6.08
C PRO A 25 -34.89 15.11 -6.54
N GLN A 26 -35.44 14.17 -7.30
CA GLN A 26 -34.67 13.14 -7.98
C GLN A 26 -33.86 13.78 -9.11
N ALA A 27 -32.63 14.21 -8.81
CA ALA A 27 -31.60 14.45 -9.81
C ALA A 27 -30.79 13.15 -9.99
N ALA A 28 -30.51 12.83 -11.25
CA ALA A 28 -29.88 11.60 -11.71
C ALA A 28 -28.62 11.22 -10.91
N ALA A 29 -28.46 9.94 -10.61
CA ALA A 29 -27.29 9.36 -9.99
C ALA A 29 -26.08 9.47 -10.95
N ALA A 30 -25.37 10.58 -10.89
CA ALA A 30 -23.97 10.62 -11.31
C ALA A 30 -23.17 9.90 -10.22
N THR A 31 -22.57 8.77 -10.58
CA THR A 31 -21.55 8.12 -9.77
C THR A 31 -20.50 9.15 -9.36
N PRO A 32 -20.15 9.31 -8.07
CA PRO A 32 -18.90 9.97 -7.73
C PRO A 32 -17.79 9.03 -8.21
N THR A 33 -17.30 9.29 -9.43
CA THR A 33 -16.00 8.81 -9.87
C THR A 33 -15.02 9.35 -8.85
N HIS A 34 -14.63 8.49 -7.92
CA HIS A 34 -13.50 8.72 -7.04
C HIS A 34 -12.28 8.72 -7.96
N ASP A 35 -11.90 9.90 -8.44
CA ASP A 35 -10.60 10.18 -9.05
C ASP A 35 -9.55 9.83 -8.00
N ARG A 36 -9.16 8.56 -8.02
CA ARG A 36 -8.18 7.98 -7.12
C ARG A 36 -6.82 8.32 -7.73
N PRO A 37 -5.97 9.14 -7.08
CA PRO A 37 -4.63 9.43 -7.59
C PRO A 37 -3.75 8.18 -7.39
N HIS A 38 -3.91 7.22 -8.29
CA HIS A 38 -3.09 6.01 -8.35
C HIS A 38 -1.66 6.30 -8.80
N MET A 39 -1.41 7.44 -9.46
CA MET A 39 -0.07 7.80 -9.96
C MET A 39 0.86 8.38 -8.89
N GLU A 40 0.35 9.12 -7.91
CA GLU A 40 1.22 9.81 -6.94
C GLU A 40 1.87 8.84 -5.94
N HIS A 41 1.15 7.78 -5.57
CA HIS A 41 1.64 6.75 -4.65
C HIS A 41 2.77 5.90 -5.25
N GLN A 42 2.77 5.65 -6.57
CA GLN A 42 3.86 4.91 -7.21
C GLN A 42 5.15 5.75 -7.30
N GLN A 43 5.04 7.05 -7.59
CA GLN A 43 6.22 7.91 -7.67
C GLN A 43 6.84 8.14 -6.29
N GLN A 44 6.03 8.29 -5.24
CA GLN A 44 6.55 8.45 -3.87
C GLN A 44 7.26 7.18 -3.36
N GLN A 45 6.79 5.98 -3.68
CA GLN A 45 7.47 4.73 -3.29
C GLN A 45 8.82 4.55 -3.99
N GLN A 46 8.91 4.87 -5.29
CA GLN A 46 10.18 4.79 -6.03
C GLN A 46 11.22 5.79 -5.50
N GLN A 47 10.79 6.98 -5.06
CA GLN A 47 11.70 7.97 -4.46
C GLN A 47 12.21 7.55 -3.07
N GLN A 48 11.40 6.83 -2.27
CA GLN A 48 11.83 6.33 -0.97
C GLN A 48 12.91 5.25 -1.08
N GLN A 49 12.82 4.35 -2.07
CA GLN A 49 13.84 3.31 -2.31
C GLN A 49 15.18 3.91 -2.76
N GLN A 50 15.16 5.00 -3.53
CA GLN A 50 16.38 5.69 -4.00
C GLN A 50 17.21 6.32 -2.88
N GLN A 51 16.62 6.53 -1.69
CA GLN A 51 17.28 7.20 -0.55
C GLN A 51 17.80 6.22 0.51
N GLN A 52 17.57 4.92 0.33
CA GLN A 52 18.05 3.91 1.27
C GLN A 52 19.52 3.59 0.96
N GLN A 53 20.40 3.80 1.94
CA GLN A 53 21.79 3.39 1.82
C GLN A 53 21.84 1.85 1.83
N PRO A 54 22.66 1.23 0.95
CA PRO A 54 22.80 -0.22 0.93
C PRO A 54 23.32 -0.69 2.28
N TYR A 55 22.70 -1.75 2.82
CA TYR A 55 23.14 -2.37 4.06
C TYR A 55 24.36 -3.25 3.83
N PHE A 56 24.48 -3.84 2.63
CA PHE A 56 25.63 -4.63 2.20
C PHE A 56 26.42 -3.92 1.09
N ALA A 57 27.74 -4.08 1.07
CA ALA A 57 28.59 -3.40 0.09
C ALA A 57 28.29 -3.77 -1.37
N GLU A 58 27.77 -4.98 -1.62
CA GLU A 58 27.49 -5.53 -2.96
C GLU A 58 25.98 -5.57 -3.29
N GLU A 59 25.17 -4.78 -2.60
CA GLU A 59 23.72 -4.71 -2.82
C GLU A 59 23.38 -3.88 -4.08
N PRO A 60 22.45 -4.33 -4.94
CA PRO A 60 22.04 -3.59 -6.12
C PRO A 60 21.29 -2.30 -5.74
N LEU A 61 21.62 -1.17 -6.39
CA LEU A 61 20.99 0.13 -6.11
C LEU A 61 19.51 0.23 -6.47
N ARG A 62 19.04 -0.60 -7.40
CA ARG A 62 17.66 -0.55 -7.90
C ARG A 62 17.23 -1.89 -8.49
N PRO A 63 15.92 -2.21 -8.45
CA PRO A 63 15.39 -3.35 -9.17
C PRO A 63 15.64 -3.19 -10.68
N THR A 64 16.07 -4.29 -11.32
CA THR A 64 16.33 -4.34 -12.76
C THR A 64 15.61 -5.54 -13.37
N VAL A 65 14.80 -5.30 -14.39
CA VAL A 65 14.05 -6.34 -15.11
C VAL A 65 14.76 -6.64 -16.43
N LEU A 66 15.28 -7.86 -16.58
CA LEU A 66 16.03 -8.29 -17.77
C LEU A 66 15.16 -9.05 -18.78
N THR A 67 14.11 -9.70 -18.30
CA THR A 67 13.19 -10.50 -19.12
C THR A 67 11.75 -10.22 -18.72
N GLU A 68 10.82 -10.66 -19.54
CA GLU A 68 9.45 -10.85 -19.09
C GLU A 68 9.43 -11.80 -17.89
N ILE A 69 8.49 -11.59 -16.99
CA ILE A 69 8.33 -12.40 -15.80
C ILE A 69 7.03 -13.20 -15.95
N PRO A 70 7.07 -14.55 -15.96
CA PRO A 70 8.22 -15.44 -15.75
C PRO A 70 9.17 -15.56 -16.96
N GLY A 71 10.48 -15.64 -16.70
CA GLY A 71 11.50 -15.86 -17.73
C GLY A 71 11.51 -17.30 -18.29
N PRO A 72 12.21 -17.57 -19.40
CA PRO A 72 12.20 -18.87 -20.08
C PRO A 72 12.76 -20.01 -19.21
N GLU A 73 13.83 -19.77 -18.44
CA GLU A 73 14.38 -20.75 -17.50
C GLU A 73 13.42 -21.04 -16.34
N SER A 74 12.77 -20.00 -15.79
CA SER A 74 11.76 -20.16 -14.75
C SER A 74 10.56 -20.98 -15.25
N LYS A 75 10.11 -20.78 -16.50
CA LYS A 75 9.02 -21.55 -17.10
C LYS A 75 9.33 -23.04 -17.16
N ARG A 76 10.53 -23.41 -17.63
CA ARG A 76 10.98 -24.82 -17.67
C ARG A 76 10.98 -25.46 -16.28
N ALA A 77 11.52 -24.77 -15.29
CA ALA A 77 11.54 -25.26 -13.91
C ALA A 77 10.13 -25.38 -13.29
N ILE A 78 9.20 -24.49 -13.66
CA ILE A 78 7.79 -24.56 -13.23
C ILE A 78 7.10 -25.77 -13.87
N GLU A 79 7.31 -26.05 -15.15
CA GLU A 79 6.75 -27.23 -15.84
C GLU A 79 7.20 -28.55 -15.20
N ASP A 80 8.46 -28.63 -14.77
CA ASP A 80 8.97 -29.79 -14.04
C ASP A 80 8.36 -29.92 -12.64
N LEU A 81 8.15 -28.80 -11.95
CA LEU A 81 7.52 -28.77 -10.62
C LEU A 81 6.03 -29.14 -10.68
N GLU A 82 5.34 -28.78 -11.76
CA GLU A 82 3.90 -29.03 -11.95
C GLU A 82 3.56 -30.53 -12.02
N LYS A 83 4.54 -31.38 -12.36
CA LYS A 83 4.39 -32.85 -12.35
C LYS A 83 4.11 -33.40 -10.95
N VAL A 84 4.51 -32.70 -9.91
CA VAL A 84 4.47 -33.17 -8.51
C VAL A 84 3.72 -32.21 -7.57
N PHE A 85 3.57 -30.94 -7.94
CA PHE A 85 2.93 -29.92 -7.12
C PHE A 85 1.99 -29.03 -7.93
N ASP A 86 0.97 -28.47 -7.26
CA ASP A 86 0.12 -27.44 -7.85
C ASP A 86 0.87 -26.10 -7.89
N THR A 87 1.20 -25.64 -9.10
CA THR A 87 1.97 -24.41 -9.34
C THR A 87 1.08 -23.21 -9.65
N ARG A 88 -0.26 -23.33 -9.61
CA ARG A 88 -1.19 -22.24 -9.97
C ARG A 88 -1.12 -21.01 -9.05
N SER A 89 -0.58 -21.20 -7.85
CA SER A 89 -0.36 -20.13 -6.87
C SER A 89 1.08 -19.62 -6.85
N LEU A 90 1.95 -20.10 -7.75
CA LEU A 90 3.33 -19.66 -7.83
C LEU A 90 3.40 -18.27 -8.47
N ASN A 91 4.03 -17.33 -7.77
CA ASN A 91 4.26 -15.98 -8.30
C ASN A 91 5.46 -15.99 -9.25
N MET A 92 6.65 -16.35 -8.72
CA MET A 92 7.92 -16.34 -9.45
C MET A 92 8.89 -17.36 -8.85
N LEU A 93 9.90 -17.77 -9.62
CA LEU A 93 11.01 -18.61 -9.17
C LEU A 93 12.24 -17.75 -8.90
N GLY A 94 12.84 -17.87 -7.71
CA GLY A 94 13.99 -17.08 -7.27
C GLY A 94 15.28 -17.90 -7.15
N ASP A 95 16.41 -17.31 -7.54
CA ASP A 95 17.75 -17.85 -7.32
C ASP A 95 18.40 -17.18 -6.10
N TYR A 96 18.22 -17.78 -4.91
CA TYR A 96 18.71 -17.20 -3.66
C TYR A 96 20.23 -17.12 -3.56
N GLN A 97 20.99 -17.86 -4.36
CA GLN A 97 22.46 -17.74 -4.35
C GLN A 97 22.94 -16.41 -4.94
N LYS A 98 22.10 -15.80 -5.79
CA LYS A 98 22.36 -14.50 -6.42
C LYS A 98 21.53 -13.36 -5.82
N SER A 99 20.67 -13.68 -4.85
CA SER A 99 19.87 -12.68 -4.14
C SER A 99 20.73 -12.05 -3.03
N HIS A 100 21.06 -10.76 -3.19
CA HIS A 100 21.84 -9.99 -2.24
C HIS A 100 21.06 -8.74 -1.83
N GLY A 101 20.80 -8.59 -0.53
CA GLY A 101 20.13 -7.39 0.00
C GLY A 101 18.68 -7.22 -0.45
N ASN A 102 18.24 -5.96 -0.56
CA ASN A 102 16.86 -5.48 -0.40
C ASN A 102 16.31 -4.76 -1.65
#